data_AF-A0A9D8PWV3-F1
#
_entry.id   AF-A0A9D8PWV3-F1
#
_cell.length_a   1.000
_cell.length_b   1.000
_cell.length_c   1.000
_cell.angle_alpha   90.00
_cell.angle_beta   90.00
_cell.angle_gamma   90.00
#
_symmetry.space_group_name_H-M   'P 1'
#
loop_
_entity.id
_entity.type
_entity.pdbx_description
1 polymer ?
#
loop_
_entity_poly.entity_id
_entity_poly.type
_entity_poly.pdbx_seq_one_letter_code
_entity_poly.pdbx_strand_id
1 'polypeptide(L)'
;MNHYHLLPLTVGAYLLFFEHGERARRLYAGGCLAIFVSVELGLLTLPALGLPYPPEAQRAGRWILFFASFASLMYVAELFLADLAEAEKQLAGANTRLEELLENMLPASISQRLRREGRTFADAFGECSVLFADIVGYTTLSESVPNVVNLLDAIFSRFDDLTEHCGLEKIKTIGDAYMVAAGIPEARPDHASALAELALRMQAAIKEFPGLAIRIGINSGAVVAGVIGKKRFIYDLWGDTVNIAARMESQGISGEIQISEATRAMLPASFVCEERGEIHIKGKGPMRVFLLKGRLQQDAATSG
;
A
#
# COMPACT_ATOMS: atom_id res chain seq x y z
N MET A 1 -22.81 -41.50 -44.22
CA MET A 1 -21.60 -41.69 -43.36
C MET A 1 -21.58 -40.55 -42.37
N ASN A 2 -21.82 -40.83 -41.08
CA ASN A 2 -21.94 -39.80 -40.05
C ASN A 2 -20.56 -39.54 -39.42
N HIS A 3 -19.99 -38.38 -39.70
CA HIS A 3 -18.65 -37.97 -39.30
C HIS A 3 -18.59 -37.37 -37.87
N TYR A 4 -19.48 -37.80 -36.96
CA TYR A 4 -19.55 -37.25 -35.59
C TYR A 4 -18.29 -37.48 -34.74
N HIS A 5 -17.41 -38.41 -35.14
CA HIS A 5 -16.13 -38.67 -34.46
C HIS A 5 -15.08 -37.57 -34.70
N LEU A 6 -15.28 -36.65 -35.65
CA LEU A 6 -14.38 -35.52 -35.92
C LEU A 6 -14.67 -34.28 -35.05
N LEU A 7 -15.87 -34.19 -34.45
CA LEU A 7 -16.25 -33.07 -33.58
C LEU A 7 -15.28 -32.86 -32.39
N PRO A 8 -14.89 -33.92 -31.63
CA PRO A 8 -13.92 -33.77 -30.54
C PRO A 8 -12.55 -33.26 -30.99
N LEU A 9 -12.10 -33.66 -32.18
CA LEU A 9 -10.85 -33.21 -32.80
C LEU A 9 -10.90 -31.72 -33.16
N THR A 10 -12.01 -31.26 -33.76
CA THR A 10 -12.18 -29.85 -34.10
C THR A 10 -12.28 -28.94 -32.87
N VAL A 11 -12.95 -29.40 -31.81
CA VAL A 11 -13.06 -28.65 -30.54
C VAL A 11 -11.73 -28.62 -29.80
N GLY A 12 -11.01 -29.75 -29.72
CA GLY A 12 -9.69 -29.81 -29.10
C GLY A 12 -8.63 -28.99 -29.84
N ALA A 13 -8.67 -28.95 -31.18
CA ALA A 13 -7.80 -28.10 -31.98
C ALA A 13 -8.08 -26.60 -31.78
N TYR A 14 -9.36 -26.20 -31.66
CA TYR A 14 -9.75 -24.83 -31.38
C TYR A 14 -9.26 -24.35 -30.00
N LEU A 15 -9.39 -25.19 -28.97
CA LEU A 15 -8.96 -24.87 -27.59
C LEU A 15 -7.43 -24.75 -27.45
N LEU A 16 -6.65 -25.62 -28.10
CA LEU A 16 -5.19 -25.51 -28.13
C LEU A 16 -4.67 -24.34 -29.00
N PHE A 17 -5.49 -23.83 -29.92
CA PHE A 17 -5.07 -22.72 -30.77
C PHE A 17 -5.14 -21.37 -30.05
N PHE A 18 -5.81 -21.24 -28.91
CA PHE A 18 -5.98 -19.94 -28.28
C PHE A 18 -4.88 -19.57 -27.26
N GLU A 19 -4.31 -20.50 -26.49
CA GLU A 19 -3.52 -20.07 -25.30
C GLU A 19 -2.19 -20.76 -25.00
N HIS A 20 -1.81 -21.89 -25.62
CA HIS A 20 -0.56 -22.58 -25.26
C HIS A 20 0.58 -22.43 -26.28
N GLY A 21 1.82 -22.34 -25.76
CA GLY A 21 3.05 -22.10 -26.52
C GLY A 21 3.34 -23.10 -27.66
N GLU A 22 4.07 -22.62 -28.68
CA GLU A 22 4.27 -23.29 -29.98
C GLU A 22 4.63 -24.78 -29.90
N ARG A 23 5.42 -25.21 -28.90
CA ARG A 23 5.90 -26.60 -28.79
C ARG A 23 4.80 -27.59 -28.42
N ALA A 24 3.93 -27.24 -27.47
CA ALA A 24 2.80 -28.08 -27.06
C ALA A 24 1.79 -28.23 -28.21
N ARG A 25 1.54 -27.12 -28.92
CA ARG A 25 0.70 -27.11 -30.13
C ARG A 25 1.25 -28.02 -31.22
N ARG A 26 2.56 -27.97 -31.51
CA ARG A 26 3.19 -28.82 -32.54
C ARG A 26 3.16 -30.30 -32.18
N LEU A 27 3.39 -30.66 -30.92
CA LEU A 27 3.36 -32.06 -30.47
C LEU A 27 1.95 -32.64 -30.50
N TYR A 28 0.95 -31.89 -30.04
CA TYR A 28 -0.45 -32.34 -30.06
C TYR A 28 -1.00 -32.45 -31.50
N ALA A 29 -0.76 -31.43 -32.33
CA ALA A 29 -1.15 -31.45 -33.74
C ALA A 29 -0.44 -32.59 -34.50
N GLY A 30 0.85 -32.81 -34.21
CA GLY A 30 1.62 -33.93 -34.75
C GLY A 30 1.07 -35.29 -34.32
N GLY A 31 0.70 -35.46 -33.05
CA GLY A 31 0.10 -36.68 -32.51
C GLY A 31 -1.28 -36.98 -33.12
N CYS A 32 -2.14 -35.95 -33.23
CA CYS A 32 -3.45 -36.08 -33.87
C CYS A 32 -3.33 -36.42 -35.36
N LEU A 33 -2.42 -35.75 -36.09
CA LEU A 33 -2.14 -36.03 -37.49
C LEU A 33 -1.58 -37.44 -37.69
N ALA A 34 -0.67 -37.89 -36.82
CA ALA A 34 -0.11 -39.23 -36.88
C ALA A 34 -1.19 -40.31 -36.65
N ILE A 35 -2.08 -40.11 -35.68
CA ILE A 35 -3.21 -41.04 -35.42
C ILE A 35 -4.18 -41.05 -36.59
N PHE A 36 -4.53 -39.87 -37.12
CA PHE A 36 -5.41 -39.72 -38.28
C PHE A 36 -4.82 -40.42 -39.52
N VAL A 37 -3.57 -40.12 -39.86
CA VAL A 37 -2.85 -40.74 -40.98
C VAL A 37 -2.69 -42.24 -40.74
N SER A 38 -2.34 -42.71 -39.55
CA SER A 38 -2.19 -44.15 -39.29
C SER A 38 -3.49 -44.93 -39.54
N VAL A 39 -4.62 -44.37 -39.14
CA VAL A 39 -5.93 -45.05 -39.32
C VAL A 39 -6.46 -44.89 -40.74
N GLU A 40 -6.30 -43.72 -41.36
CA GLU A 40 -6.73 -43.49 -42.74
C GLU A 40 -5.83 -44.25 -43.74
N LEU A 41 -4.52 -44.28 -43.52
CA LEU A 41 -3.57 -45.08 -44.30
C LEU A 41 -3.79 -46.58 -44.05
N GLY A 42 -4.11 -47.01 -42.83
CA GLY A 42 -4.53 -48.40 -42.55
C GLY A 42 -5.83 -48.78 -43.27
N LEU A 43 -6.79 -47.85 -43.35
CA LEU A 43 -8.03 -48.01 -44.11
C LEU A 43 -7.82 -47.97 -45.64
N LEU A 44 -6.80 -47.27 -46.14
CA LEU A 44 -6.47 -47.13 -47.57
C LEU A 44 -5.52 -48.22 -48.09
N THR A 45 -4.58 -48.71 -47.29
CA THR A 45 -3.51 -49.64 -47.73
C THR A 45 -3.94 -51.10 -47.67
N LEU A 46 -4.73 -51.51 -46.67
CA LEU A 46 -5.17 -52.90 -46.52
C LEU A 46 -6.11 -53.40 -47.65
N PRO A 47 -7.04 -52.59 -48.18
CA PRO A 47 -7.85 -52.98 -49.34
C PRO A 47 -7.03 -53.05 -50.64
N ALA A 48 -6.00 -52.22 -50.78
CA ALA A 48 -5.16 -52.17 -51.98
C ALA A 48 -4.19 -53.37 -52.10
N LEU A 49 -3.86 -54.03 -50.98
CA LEU A 49 -3.04 -55.25 -50.93
C LEU A 49 -3.87 -56.56 -51.03
N GLY A 50 -5.19 -56.48 -51.21
CA GLY A 50 -6.05 -57.66 -51.38
C GLY A 50 -6.26 -58.51 -50.13
N LEU A 51 -5.90 -58.01 -48.94
CA LEU A 51 -6.15 -58.68 -47.67
C LEU A 51 -7.56 -58.32 -47.15
N PRO A 52 -8.42 -59.31 -46.83
CA PRO A 52 -9.78 -59.02 -46.36
C PRO A 52 -9.73 -58.35 -44.99
N TYR A 53 -10.14 -57.08 -44.93
CA TYR A 53 -10.24 -56.35 -43.67
C TYR A 53 -11.57 -56.69 -42.98
N PRO A 54 -11.58 -57.45 -41.87
CA PRO A 54 -12.82 -57.93 -41.28
C PRO A 54 -13.67 -56.78 -40.72
N PRO A 55 -15.01 -56.82 -40.88
CA PRO A 55 -15.91 -55.76 -40.42
C PRO A 55 -15.93 -55.55 -38.90
N GLU A 56 -15.40 -56.51 -38.14
CA GLU A 56 -15.15 -56.38 -36.70
C GLU A 56 -13.94 -55.49 -36.39
N ALA A 57 -12.86 -55.60 -37.17
CA ALA A 57 -11.69 -54.71 -37.05
C ALA A 57 -12.03 -53.26 -37.40
N GLN A 58 -12.91 -53.02 -38.39
CA GLN A 58 -13.43 -51.67 -38.69
C GLN A 58 -14.26 -51.07 -37.54
N ARG A 59 -14.99 -51.89 -36.80
CA ARG A 59 -15.77 -51.43 -35.64
C ARG A 59 -14.84 -51.12 -34.47
N ALA A 60 -13.89 -52.01 -34.17
CA ALA A 60 -12.90 -51.82 -33.12
C ALA A 60 -12.04 -50.56 -33.35
N GLY A 61 -11.52 -50.35 -34.58
CA GLY A 61 -10.72 -49.17 -34.92
C GLY A 61 -11.47 -47.85 -34.75
N ARG A 62 -12.78 -47.82 -35.06
CA ARG A 62 -13.63 -46.63 -34.85
C ARG A 62 -13.82 -46.31 -33.36
N TRP A 63 -14.03 -47.32 -32.52
CA TRP A 63 -14.12 -47.12 -31.07
C TRP A 63 -12.80 -46.64 -30.47
N ILE A 64 -11.67 -47.21 -30.89
CA ILE A 64 -10.33 -46.78 -30.45
C ILE A 64 -10.11 -45.29 -30.80
N LEU A 65 -10.42 -44.88 -32.03
CA LEU A 65 -10.31 -43.47 -32.43
C LEU A 65 -11.20 -42.53 -31.62
N PHE A 66 -12.44 -42.95 -31.34
CA PHE A 66 -13.36 -42.15 -30.55
C PHE A 66 -12.84 -41.94 -29.13
N PHE A 67 -12.41 -43.00 -28.44
CA PHE A 67 -11.86 -42.89 -27.09
C PHE A 67 -10.54 -42.11 -27.06
N ALA A 68 -9.66 -42.29 -28.05
CA ALA A 68 -8.44 -41.50 -28.16
C ALA A 68 -8.74 -40.01 -28.35
N SER A 69 -9.70 -39.67 -29.22
CA SER A 69 -10.12 -38.28 -29.45
C SER A 69 -10.80 -37.67 -28.23
N PHE A 70 -11.60 -38.45 -27.51
CA PHE A 70 -12.27 -38.02 -26.28
C PHE A 70 -11.27 -37.79 -25.14
N ALA A 71 -10.33 -38.71 -24.93
CA ALA A 71 -9.25 -38.55 -23.95
C ALA A 71 -8.37 -37.34 -24.26
N SER A 72 -8.07 -37.13 -25.55
CA SER A 72 -7.35 -35.96 -26.04
C SER A 72 -8.09 -34.65 -25.73
N LEU A 73 -9.41 -34.61 -25.95
CA LEU A 73 -10.25 -33.46 -25.61
C LEU A 73 -10.29 -33.22 -24.09
N MET A 74 -10.42 -34.28 -23.28
CA MET A 74 -10.41 -34.17 -21.82
C MET A 74 -9.08 -33.64 -21.30
N TYR A 75 -7.96 -34.11 -21.85
CA TYR A 75 -6.63 -33.61 -21.49
C TYR A 75 -6.45 -32.12 -21.83
N VAL A 76 -6.95 -31.68 -22.99
CA VAL A 76 -6.95 -30.25 -23.35
C VAL A 76 -7.84 -29.43 -22.43
N ALA A 77 -9.00 -29.96 -22.04
CA ALA A 77 -9.89 -29.29 -21.10
C ALA A 77 -9.27 -29.16 -19.70
N GLU A 78 -8.58 -30.19 -19.21
CA GLU A 78 -7.83 -30.12 -17.94
C GLU A 78 -6.71 -29.09 -17.98
N LEU A 79 -5.94 -29.04 -19.07
CA LEU A 79 -4.91 -28.02 -19.26
C LEU A 79 -5.50 -26.60 -19.28
N PHE A 80 -6.62 -26.41 -19.99
CA PHE A 80 -7.30 -25.12 -20.03
C PHE A 80 -7.84 -24.70 -18.66
N LEU A 81 -8.41 -25.62 -17.89
CA LEU A 81 -8.85 -25.34 -16.52
C LEU A 81 -7.67 -24.99 -15.59
N ALA A 82 -6.52 -25.65 -15.76
CA ALA A 82 -5.31 -25.33 -15.01
C ALA A 82 -4.77 -23.94 -15.35
N ASP A 83 -4.74 -23.57 -16.63
CA ASP A 83 -4.33 -22.23 -17.07
C ASP A 83 -5.27 -21.14 -16.58
N LEU A 84 -6.58 -21.37 -16.64
CA LEU A 84 -7.58 -20.44 -16.07
C LEU A 84 -7.36 -20.24 -14.57
N ALA A 85 -7.13 -21.31 -13.83
CA ALA A 85 -6.87 -21.23 -12.39
C ALA A 85 -5.58 -20.46 -12.08
N GLU A 86 -4.52 -20.65 -12.88
CA GLU A 86 -3.26 -19.92 -12.74
C GLU A 86 -3.43 -18.44 -13.09
N ALA A 87 -4.17 -18.12 -14.15
CA ALA A 87 -4.48 -16.73 -14.53
C ALA A 87 -5.31 -16.00 -13.46
N GLU A 88 -6.34 -16.66 -12.91
CA GLU A 88 -7.13 -16.13 -11.79
C GLU A 88 -6.25 -15.86 -10.57
N LYS A 89 -5.35 -16.79 -10.24
CA LYS A 89 -4.42 -16.64 -9.11
C LYS A 89 -3.43 -15.49 -9.32
N GLN A 90 -2.90 -15.32 -10.53
CA GLN A 90 -2.02 -14.20 -10.87
C GLN A 90 -2.75 -12.87 -10.80
N LEU A 91 -3.99 -12.81 -11.29
CA LEU A 91 -4.84 -11.62 -11.21
C LEU A 91 -5.16 -11.26 -9.75
N ALA A 92 -5.53 -12.26 -8.94
CA ALA A 92 -5.79 -12.07 -7.52
C ALA A 92 -4.54 -11.56 -6.76
N GLY A 93 -3.37 -12.14 -7.05
CA GLY A 93 -2.10 -11.70 -6.47
C GLY A 93 -1.71 -10.28 -6.88
N ALA A 94 -1.90 -9.92 -8.17
CA ALA A 94 -1.65 -8.58 -8.66
C ALA A 94 -2.59 -7.53 -8.04
N ASN A 95 -3.88 -7.86 -7.89
CA ASN A 95 -4.85 -6.99 -7.22
C ASN A 95 -4.50 -6.78 -5.74
N THR A 96 -4.15 -7.85 -5.02
CA THR A 96 -3.75 -7.75 -3.60
C THR A 96 -2.57 -6.79 -3.42
N ARG A 97 -1.55 -6.91 -4.28
CA ARG A 97 -0.38 -6.03 -4.23
C ARG A 97 -0.71 -4.57 -4.57
N LEU A 98 -1.64 -4.34 -5.49
CA LEU A 98 -2.16 -3.01 -5.80
C LEU A 98 -2.91 -2.41 -4.60
N GLU A 99 -3.68 -3.22 -3.88
CA GLU A 99 -4.41 -2.80 -2.69
C GLU A 99 -3.46 -2.43 -1.54
N GLU A 100 -2.46 -3.27 -1.25
CA GLU A 100 -1.42 -2.98 -0.27
C GLU A 100 -0.69 -1.66 -0.59
N LEU A 101 -0.35 -1.42 -1.87
CA LEU A 101 0.30 -0.17 -2.26
C LEU A 101 -0.60 1.06 -2.08
N LEU A 102 -1.91 0.94 -2.32
CA LEU A 102 -2.85 2.03 -2.10
C LEU A 102 -3.04 2.34 -0.62
N GLU A 103 -3.13 1.31 0.22
CA GLU A 103 -3.24 1.44 1.68
C GLU A 103 -1.97 2.04 2.30
N ASN A 104 -0.80 1.74 1.74
CA ASN A 104 0.47 2.35 2.17
C ASN A 104 0.61 3.83 1.78
N MET A 105 -0.21 4.34 0.85
CA MET A 105 -0.14 5.73 0.38
C MET A 105 -1.20 6.64 1.00
N LEU A 106 -2.31 6.08 1.48
CA LEU A 106 -3.46 6.82 1.99
C LEU A 106 -4.11 6.01 3.12
N PRO A 107 -4.58 6.67 4.20
CA PRO A 107 -5.28 5.99 5.28
C PRO A 107 -6.46 5.16 4.74
N ALA A 108 -6.71 3.98 5.32
CA ALA A 108 -7.70 3.03 4.79
C ALA A 108 -9.10 3.65 4.59
N SER A 109 -9.54 4.47 5.55
CA SER A 109 -10.82 5.19 5.48
C SER A 109 -10.89 6.20 4.32
N ILE A 110 -9.77 6.88 4.04
CA ILE A 110 -9.62 7.84 2.94
C ILE A 110 -9.60 7.11 1.59
N SER A 111 -8.85 6.01 1.49
CA SER A 111 -8.79 5.13 0.32
C SER A 111 -10.16 4.56 -0.03
N GLN A 112 -10.89 4.02 0.95
CA GLN A 112 -12.22 3.45 0.74
C GLN A 112 -13.21 4.52 0.26
N ARG A 113 -13.18 5.71 0.87
CA ARG A 113 -14.02 6.83 0.46
C ARG A 113 -13.70 7.31 -0.96
N LEU A 114 -12.42 7.43 -1.30
CA LEU A 114 -11.99 7.83 -2.64
C LEU A 114 -12.46 6.84 -3.71
N ARG A 115 -12.38 5.52 -3.43
CA ARG A 115 -12.93 4.47 -4.32
C ARG A 115 -14.45 4.57 -4.46
N ARG A 116 -15.16 4.81 -3.35
CA ARG A 116 -16.64 4.91 -3.34
C ARG A 116 -17.15 6.15 -4.08
N GLU A 117 -16.52 7.30 -3.86
CA GLU A 117 -16.98 8.56 -4.44
C GLU A 117 -16.42 8.83 -5.83
N GLY A 118 -15.29 8.21 -6.20
CA GLY A 118 -14.64 8.41 -7.50
C GLY A 118 -14.10 9.83 -7.72
N ARG A 119 -14.01 10.66 -6.66
CA ARG A 119 -13.59 12.06 -6.72
C ARG A 119 -12.87 12.50 -5.45
N THR A 120 -12.07 13.55 -5.58
CA THR A 120 -11.42 14.25 -4.47
C THR A 120 -12.43 14.89 -3.53
N PHE A 121 -12.08 15.02 -2.25
CA PHE A 121 -12.94 15.58 -1.21
C PHE A 121 -12.13 16.41 -0.21
N ALA A 122 -12.81 17.28 0.53
CA ALA A 122 -12.24 18.08 1.61
C ALA A 122 -13.28 18.23 2.73
N ASP A 123 -12.89 17.92 3.96
CA ASP A 123 -13.72 18.00 5.15
C ASP A 123 -13.10 18.96 6.16
N ALA A 124 -13.96 19.70 6.87
CA ALA A 124 -13.54 20.61 7.93
C ALA A 124 -13.59 19.89 9.28
N PHE A 125 -12.51 20.03 10.04
CA PHE A 125 -12.39 19.53 11.40
C PHE A 125 -12.18 20.70 12.35
N GLY A 126 -13.04 20.81 13.36
CA GLY A 126 -13.05 21.96 14.28
C GLY A 126 -11.94 21.91 15.34
N GLU A 127 -11.59 20.71 15.80
CA GLU A 127 -10.64 20.48 16.89
C GLU A 127 -9.61 19.43 16.49
N CYS A 128 -8.43 19.89 16.10
CA CYS A 128 -7.29 19.04 15.76
C CYS A 128 -6.02 19.62 16.36
N SER A 129 -4.99 18.80 16.45
CA SER A 129 -3.62 19.25 16.72
C SER A 129 -2.71 18.82 15.58
N VAL A 130 -1.75 19.66 15.24
CA VAL A 130 -0.77 19.43 14.17
C VAL A 130 0.63 19.60 14.75
N LEU A 131 1.51 18.66 14.44
CA LEU A 131 2.91 18.64 14.84
C LEU A 131 3.81 18.67 13.59
N PHE A 132 4.82 19.52 13.65
CA PHE A 132 5.97 19.52 12.74
C PHE A 132 7.22 19.21 13.54
N ALA A 133 8.05 18.27 13.06
CA ALA A 133 9.34 17.93 13.64
C ALA A 133 10.43 18.02 12.58
N ASP A 134 11.46 18.84 12.79
CA ASP A 134 12.56 19.08 11.86
C ASP A 134 13.88 18.57 12.46
N ILE A 135 14.71 17.92 11.63
CA ILE A 135 16.02 17.40 12.08
C ILE A 135 17.07 18.49 11.98
N VAL A 136 17.55 18.96 13.13
CA VAL A 136 18.54 20.03 13.20
C VAL A 136 19.91 19.51 12.74
N GLY A 137 20.53 20.24 11.82
CA GLY A 137 21.87 19.92 11.28
C GLY A 137 21.86 18.94 10.12
N TYR A 138 20.68 18.46 9.69
CA TYR A 138 20.54 17.56 8.56
C TYR A 138 21.08 18.17 7.26
N THR A 139 20.78 19.44 6.97
CA THR A 139 21.21 20.08 5.71
C THR A 139 22.72 20.02 5.53
N THR A 140 23.49 20.29 6.59
CA THR A 140 24.97 20.22 6.55
C THR A 140 25.49 18.78 6.45
N LEU A 141 24.78 17.82 7.06
CA LEU A 141 25.11 16.39 6.95
C LEU A 141 24.83 15.86 5.52
N SER A 142 23.76 16.36 4.89
CA SER A 142 23.31 15.96 3.57
C SER A 142 24.29 16.28 2.44
N GLU A 143 25.10 17.33 2.63
CA GLU A 143 26.13 17.75 1.67
C GLU A 143 27.42 16.91 1.75
N SER A 144 27.62 16.15 2.83
CA SER A 144 28.91 15.51 3.15
C SER A 144 28.88 13.98 3.20
N VAL A 145 27.70 13.35 3.30
CA VAL A 145 27.59 11.90 3.53
C VAL A 145 26.81 11.20 2.38
N PRO A 146 27.36 10.16 1.73
CA PRO A 146 26.68 9.43 0.64
C PRO A 146 25.41 8.67 1.05
N ASN A 147 25.25 8.34 2.35
CA ASN A 147 24.18 7.48 2.89
C ASN A 147 23.13 8.22 3.71
N VAL A 148 22.97 9.53 3.49
CA VAL A 148 22.05 10.39 4.26
C VAL A 148 20.60 9.93 4.18
N VAL A 149 20.20 9.38 3.03
CA VAL A 149 18.85 8.85 2.82
C VAL A 149 18.55 7.68 3.76
N ASN A 150 19.51 6.78 4.01
CA ASN A 150 19.31 5.64 4.91
C ASN A 150 19.19 6.09 6.38
N LEU A 151 19.89 7.16 6.75
CA LEU A 151 19.76 7.75 8.09
C LEU A 151 18.38 8.38 8.29
N LEU A 152 17.89 9.13 7.29
CA LEU A 152 16.52 9.64 7.32
C LEU A 152 15.49 8.53 7.38
N ASP A 153 15.67 7.49 6.56
CA ASP A 153 14.77 6.35 6.51
C ASP A 153 14.68 5.65 7.88
N ALA A 154 15.81 5.45 8.56
CA ALA A 154 15.86 4.89 9.91
C ALA A 154 15.14 5.78 10.94
N ILE A 155 15.35 7.10 10.89
CA ILE A 155 14.72 8.06 11.83
C ILE A 155 13.20 8.13 11.58
N PHE A 156 12.79 8.27 10.31
CA PHE A 156 11.38 8.38 9.96
C PHE A 156 10.64 7.06 10.17
N SER A 157 11.26 5.90 9.93
CA SER A 157 10.68 4.61 10.29
C SER A 157 10.44 4.52 11.80
N ARG A 158 11.40 4.98 12.61
CA ARG A 158 11.23 5.04 14.07
C ARG A 158 10.11 5.98 14.49
N PHE A 159 9.93 7.10 13.79
CA PHE A 159 8.84 8.04 14.04
C PHE A 159 7.48 7.51 13.57
N ASP A 160 7.46 6.75 12.48
CA ASP A 160 6.27 6.05 11.98
C ASP A 160 5.76 5.06 13.05
N ASP A 161 6.64 4.21 13.59
CA ASP A 161 6.30 3.27 14.67
C ASP A 161 5.70 3.97 15.90
N LEU A 162 6.31 5.09 16.32
CA LEU A 162 5.83 5.88 17.45
C LEU A 162 4.48 6.55 17.17
N THR A 163 4.28 7.02 15.95
CA THR A 163 3.05 7.68 15.50
C THR A 163 1.89 6.68 15.48
N GLU A 164 2.13 5.49 14.92
CA GLU A 164 1.15 4.40 14.89
C GLU A 164 0.80 3.94 16.31
N HIS A 165 1.80 3.77 17.19
CA HIS A 165 1.57 3.36 18.57
C HIS A 165 0.71 4.36 19.37
N CYS A 166 0.78 5.66 19.03
CA CYS A 166 -0.05 6.70 19.63
C CYS A 166 -1.45 6.83 18.97
N GLY A 167 -1.72 6.06 17.90
CA GLY A 167 -2.95 6.16 17.11
C GLY A 167 -3.09 7.52 16.45
N LEU A 168 -2.00 8.03 15.88
CA LEU A 168 -1.90 9.35 15.25
C LEU A 168 -1.69 9.21 13.75
N GLU A 169 -2.02 10.26 12.99
CA GLU A 169 -2.00 10.21 11.54
C GLU A 169 -0.75 10.91 11.00
N LYS A 170 0.14 10.15 10.34
CA LYS A 170 1.25 10.72 9.58
C LYS A 170 0.69 11.35 8.31
N ILE A 171 0.95 12.64 8.11
CA ILE A 171 0.47 13.35 6.92
C ILE A 171 1.46 13.23 5.78
N LYS A 172 2.70 13.66 6.02
CA LYS A 172 3.77 13.63 5.02
C LYS A 172 5.12 13.94 5.64
N THR A 173 6.17 13.69 4.87
CA THR A 173 7.49 14.26 5.08
C THR A 173 7.72 15.43 4.12
N ILE A 174 8.48 16.43 4.55
CA ILE A 174 8.80 17.63 3.76
C ILE A 174 10.31 17.85 3.88
N GLY A 175 11.09 17.21 3.01
CA GLY A 175 12.54 17.17 3.18
C GLY A 175 12.90 16.39 4.45
N ASP A 176 13.53 17.07 5.40
CA ASP A 176 13.91 16.61 6.74
C ASP A 176 12.83 16.86 7.81
N ALA A 177 11.72 17.50 7.46
CA ALA A 177 10.60 17.69 8.36
C ALA A 177 9.58 16.54 8.29
N TYR A 178 8.99 16.21 9.44
CA TYR A 178 7.99 15.17 9.65
C TYR A 178 6.69 15.81 10.17
N MET A 179 5.56 15.55 9.51
CA MET A 179 4.26 16.16 9.82
C MET A 179 3.25 15.12 10.28
N VAL A 180 2.67 15.34 11.46
CA VAL A 180 1.66 14.47 12.10
C VAL A 180 0.45 15.28 12.53
N ALA A 181 -0.72 14.66 12.53
CA ALA A 181 -1.92 15.26 13.10
C ALA A 181 -2.70 14.30 14.00
N ALA A 182 -3.48 14.90 14.89
CA ALA A 182 -4.41 14.24 15.78
C ALA A 182 -5.81 14.84 15.63
N GLY A 183 -6.84 14.01 15.77
CA GLY A 183 -8.24 14.42 15.55
C GLY A 183 -8.71 14.28 14.10
N ILE A 184 -7.91 13.60 13.27
CA ILE A 184 -8.22 13.23 11.90
C ILE A 184 -7.72 11.81 11.59
N PRO A 185 -8.32 11.10 10.61
CA PRO A 185 -9.62 11.41 10.01
C PRO A 185 -10.78 11.24 11.03
N GLU A 186 -10.50 10.63 12.17
CA GLU A 186 -11.44 10.46 13.27
C GLU A 186 -11.16 11.46 14.39
N ALA A 187 -12.20 12.15 14.85
CA ALA A 187 -12.09 13.09 15.95
C ALA A 187 -11.75 12.36 17.25
N ARG A 188 -10.85 12.95 18.04
CA ARG A 188 -10.47 12.42 19.36
C ARG A 188 -10.34 13.57 20.37
N PRO A 189 -10.89 13.45 21.59
CA PRO A 189 -10.88 14.54 22.57
C PRO A 189 -9.51 14.81 23.19
N ASP A 190 -8.61 13.83 23.16
CA ASP A 190 -7.26 13.90 23.72
C ASP A 190 -6.21 14.29 22.66
N HIS A 191 -6.62 14.85 21.51
CA HIS A 191 -5.76 15.12 20.36
C HIS A 191 -4.47 15.90 20.71
N ALA A 192 -4.58 16.94 21.54
CA ALA A 192 -3.42 17.72 21.99
C ALA A 192 -2.50 16.92 22.91
N SER A 193 -3.07 16.13 23.84
CA SER A 193 -2.31 15.30 24.78
C SER A 193 -1.58 14.16 24.08
N ALA A 194 -2.23 13.54 23.09
CA ALA A 194 -1.64 12.46 22.29
C ALA A 194 -0.45 12.97 21.46
N LEU A 195 -0.57 14.16 20.84
CA LEU A 195 0.55 14.75 20.12
C LEU A 195 1.69 15.23 21.03
N ALA A 196 1.37 15.76 22.21
CA ALA A 196 2.38 16.10 23.22
C ALA A 196 3.16 14.85 23.68
N GLU A 197 2.46 13.72 23.87
CA GLU A 197 3.08 12.44 24.20
C GLU A 197 4.00 11.95 23.07
N LEU A 198 3.53 12.00 21.81
CA LEU A 198 4.35 11.65 20.66
C LEU A 198 5.62 12.52 20.59
N ALA A 199 5.49 13.83 20.78
CA ALA A 199 6.62 14.75 20.74
C ALA A 199 7.71 14.42 21.76
N LEU A 200 7.31 14.09 23.00
CA LEU A 200 8.23 13.64 24.05
C LEU A 200 8.93 12.33 23.68
N ARG A 201 8.20 11.38 23.08
CA ARG A 201 8.75 10.11 22.60
C ARG A 201 9.73 10.31 21.43
N MET A 202 9.41 11.16 20.47
CA MET A 202 10.30 11.52 19.37
C MET A 202 11.59 12.17 19.88
N GLN A 203 11.49 13.08 20.86
CA GLN A 203 12.65 13.72 21.49
C GLN A 203 13.52 12.72 22.27
N ALA A 204 12.94 11.67 22.83
CA ALA A 204 13.69 10.57 23.43
C ALA A 204 14.34 9.68 22.35
N ALA A 205 13.61 9.32 21.30
CA ALA A 205 14.07 8.44 20.23
C ALA A 205 15.21 9.05 19.41
N ILE A 206 15.21 10.37 19.16
CA ILE A 206 16.33 10.98 18.42
C ILE A 206 17.67 10.84 19.15
N LYS A 207 17.67 10.65 20.48
CA LYS A 207 18.91 10.43 21.25
C LYS A 207 19.60 9.10 20.91
N GLU A 208 18.88 8.17 20.28
CA GLU A 208 19.44 6.93 19.72
C GLU A 208 20.37 7.23 18.52
N PHE A 209 20.31 8.45 17.96
CA PHE A 209 21.12 8.92 16.82
C PHE A 209 22.10 10.03 17.28
N PRO A 210 23.36 9.69 17.60
CA PRO A 210 24.32 10.64 18.17
C PRO A 210 24.57 11.85 17.28
N GLY A 211 24.59 13.04 17.89
CA GLY A 211 24.88 14.30 17.19
C GLY A 211 23.69 14.92 16.45
N LEU A 212 22.52 14.27 16.48
CA LEU A 212 21.28 14.85 15.96
C LEU A 212 20.41 15.38 17.09
N ALA A 213 19.66 16.44 16.76
CA ALA A 213 18.58 16.96 17.57
C ALA A 213 17.38 17.21 16.67
N ILE A 214 16.19 17.22 17.26
CA ILE A 214 14.98 17.65 16.56
C ILE A 214 14.43 18.91 17.18
N ARG A 215 13.79 19.72 16.36
CA ARG A 215 12.98 20.86 16.77
C ARG A 215 11.53 20.53 16.48
N ILE A 216 10.66 20.65 17.47
CA ILE A 216 9.26 20.27 17.34
C ILE A 216 8.37 21.49 17.58
N GLY A 217 7.36 21.67 16.72
CA GLY A 217 6.31 22.68 16.85
C GLY A 217 4.92 22.06 16.86
N ILE A 218 4.08 22.42 17.83
CA ILE A 218 2.69 21.95 17.93
C ILE A 218 1.71 23.11 18.02
N ASN A 219 0.67 23.08 17.19
CA ASN A 219 -0.48 23.98 17.31
C ASN A 219 -1.80 23.22 17.23
N SER A 220 -2.83 23.76 17.86
CA SER A 220 -4.17 23.17 17.89
C SER A 220 -5.22 24.17 17.39
N GLY A 221 -6.24 23.67 16.72
CA GLY A 221 -7.31 24.46 16.12
C GLY A 221 -7.95 23.79 14.92
N ALA A 222 -8.80 24.53 14.22
CA ALA A 222 -9.53 24.02 13.07
C ALA A 222 -8.61 23.80 11.85
N VAL A 223 -8.87 22.73 11.11
CA VAL A 223 -8.17 22.39 9.86
C VAL A 223 -9.17 21.91 8.82
N VAL A 224 -8.78 22.00 7.55
CA VAL A 224 -9.44 21.31 6.45
C VAL A 224 -8.52 20.18 6.01
N ALA A 225 -9.02 18.95 6.02
CA ALA A 225 -8.28 17.79 5.52
C ALA A 225 -8.94 17.26 4.26
N GLY A 226 -8.17 16.73 3.32
CA GLY A 226 -8.74 16.30 2.06
C GLY A 226 -7.74 15.69 1.11
N VAL A 227 -8.28 15.03 0.09
CA VAL A 227 -7.50 14.44 -0.99
C VAL A 227 -7.54 15.36 -2.18
N ILE A 228 -6.38 15.76 -2.72
CA ILE A 228 -6.26 16.52 -3.96
C ILE A 228 -5.48 15.74 -5.01
N GLY A 229 -5.66 16.10 -6.28
CA GLY A 229 -4.91 15.54 -7.41
C GLY A 229 -5.77 14.75 -8.38
N LYS A 230 -5.26 14.58 -9.61
CA LYS A 230 -5.93 13.82 -10.70
C LYS A 230 -5.25 12.49 -11.02
N LYS A 231 -3.92 12.43 -10.86
CA LYS A 231 -3.09 11.25 -11.14
C LYS A 231 -2.29 10.78 -9.93
N ARG A 232 -1.93 11.71 -9.05
CA ARG A 232 -1.24 11.47 -7.78
C ARG A 232 -2.12 12.07 -6.70
N PHE A 233 -2.87 11.21 -6.03
CA PHE A 233 -3.71 11.63 -4.92
C PHE A 233 -2.82 11.90 -3.71
N ILE A 234 -3.03 13.05 -3.08
CA ILE A 234 -2.31 13.46 -1.88
C ILE A 234 -3.36 13.83 -0.84
N TYR A 235 -3.35 13.12 0.29
CA TYR A 235 -4.09 13.54 1.47
C TYR A 235 -3.24 14.54 2.26
N ASP A 236 -3.80 15.70 2.56
CA ASP A 236 -3.05 16.79 3.20
C ASP A 236 -3.98 17.66 4.07
N LEU A 237 -3.37 18.59 4.82
CA LEU A 237 -4.05 19.53 5.70
C LEU A 237 -3.82 20.96 5.27
N TRP A 238 -4.89 21.75 5.35
CA TRP A 238 -4.89 23.19 5.10
C TRP A 238 -5.54 23.93 6.26
N GLY A 239 -5.04 25.13 6.50
CA GLY A 239 -5.61 26.02 7.51
C GLY A 239 -4.54 26.81 8.23
N ASP A 240 -5.00 27.82 8.95
CA ASP A 240 -4.14 28.65 9.78
C ASP A 240 -3.44 27.84 10.87
N THR A 241 -4.13 26.82 11.42
CA THR A 241 -3.59 25.91 12.43
C THR A 241 -2.31 25.23 11.95
N VAL A 242 -2.28 24.76 10.70
CA VAL A 242 -1.11 24.11 10.08
C VAL A 242 0.03 25.10 9.92
N ASN A 243 -0.27 26.32 9.44
CA ASN A 243 0.73 27.36 9.28
C ASN A 243 1.35 27.77 10.62
N ILE A 244 0.55 27.94 11.67
CA ILE A 244 1.06 28.27 13.01
C ILE A 244 1.91 27.11 13.55
N ALA A 245 1.50 25.85 13.38
CA ALA A 245 2.32 24.70 13.79
C ALA A 245 3.70 24.70 13.11
N ALA A 246 3.75 24.94 11.79
CA ALA A 246 5.01 25.09 11.06
C ALA A 246 5.86 26.28 11.54
N ARG A 247 5.24 27.36 12.05
CA ARG A 247 5.97 28.46 12.70
C ARG A 247 6.44 28.13 14.11
N MET A 248 5.69 27.32 14.85
CA MET A 248 6.14 26.83 16.15
C MET A 248 7.41 25.99 16.00
N GLU A 249 7.50 25.19 14.93
CA GLU A 249 8.70 24.43 14.60
C GLU A 249 9.81 25.39 14.14
N SER A 250 9.62 26.10 13.03
CA SER A 250 10.72 26.87 12.42
C SER A 250 11.29 28.01 13.29
N GLN A 251 10.50 28.58 14.21
CA GLN A 251 10.97 29.57 15.19
C GLN A 251 11.29 28.94 16.57
N GLY A 252 11.19 27.62 16.69
CA GLY A 252 11.48 26.85 17.89
C GLY A 252 12.97 26.76 18.18
N ILE A 253 13.28 26.25 19.38
CA ILE A 253 14.66 26.04 19.84
C ILE A 253 15.08 24.61 19.49
N SER A 254 16.32 24.43 19.04
CA SER A 254 16.88 23.10 18.76
C SER A 254 16.80 22.20 20.00
N GLY A 255 16.32 20.97 19.82
CA GLY A 255 16.18 20.00 20.90
C GLY A 255 14.96 20.23 21.80
N GLU A 256 14.12 21.23 21.53
CA GLU A 256 12.98 21.59 22.37
C GLU A 256 11.65 21.38 21.63
N ILE A 257 10.58 21.21 22.41
CA ILE A 257 9.21 21.09 21.90
C ILE A 257 8.49 22.41 22.19
N GLN A 258 8.20 23.16 21.15
CA GLN A 258 7.47 24.41 21.24
C GLN A 258 5.99 24.21 20.94
N ILE A 259 5.14 24.78 21.80
CA ILE A 259 3.68 24.73 21.65
C ILE A 259 3.09 26.14 21.69
N SER A 260 2.01 26.34 20.93
CA SER A 260 1.22 27.57 20.99
C SER A 260 0.40 27.66 22.28
N GLU A 261 -0.09 28.87 22.59
CA GLU A 261 -1.05 29.09 23.67
C GLU A 261 -2.33 28.24 23.51
N ALA A 262 -2.82 28.05 22.28
CA ALA A 262 -3.99 27.22 22.00
C ALA A 262 -3.76 25.75 22.39
N THR A 263 -2.60 25.18 22.05
CA THR A 263 -2.24 23.83 22.48
C THR A 263 -2.07 23.77 24.00
N ARG A 264 -1.40 24.76 24.61
CA ARG A 264 -1.18 24.82 26.06
C ARG A 264 -2.49 24.80 26.85
N ALA A 265 -3.52 25.47 26.35
CA ALA A 265 -4.84 25.52 26.99
C ALA A 265 -5.58 24.16 26.97
N MET A 266 -5.27 23.31 25.99
CA MET A 266 -5.86 21.97 25.84
C MET A 266 -5.07 20.87 26.59
N LEU A 267 -3.83 21.16 27.01
CA LEU A 267 -3.03 20.19 27.75
C LEU A 267 -3.42 20.13 29.23
N PRO A 268 -3.60 18.92 29.80
CA PRO A 268 -3.84 18.75 31.22
C PRO A 268 -2.63 19.19 32.05
N ALA A 269 -2.87 19.48 33.33
CA ALA A 269 -1.83 19.90 34.27
C ALA A 269 -0.70 18.86 34.45
N SER A 270 -0.92 17.61 34.05
CA SER A 270 0.11 16.56 34.04
C SER A 270 1.27 16.85 33.07
N PHE A 271 1.11 17.73 32.09
CA PHE A 271 2.21 18.17 31.24
C PHE A 271 2.88 19.42 31.80
N VAL A 272 4.20 19.35 31.95
CA VAL A 272 5.02 20.47 32.42
C VAL A 272 5.34 21.35 31.23
N CYS A 273 4.85 22.60 31.27
CA CYS A 273 5.11 23.59 30.24
C CYS A 273 5.71 24.85 30.85
N GLU A 274 6.76 25.37 30.24
CA GLU A 274 7.41 26.62 30.62
C GLU A 274 7.05 27.72 29.62
N GLU A 275 6.72 28.92 30.10
CA GLU A 275 6.48 30.05 29.22
C GLU A 275 7.81 30.54 28.61
N ARG A 276 7.86 30.61 27.28
CA ARG A 276 9.03 31.14 26.54
C ARG A 276 8.91 32.65 26.31
N GLY A 277 7.68 33.18 26.32
CA GLY A 277 7.35 34.57 26.00
C GLY A 277 6.60 34.68 24.67
N GLU A 278 6.70 35.83 24.02
CA GLU A 278 6.03 36.10 22.75
C GLU A 278 6.97 35.98 21.55
N ILE A 279 6.48 35.39 20.47
CA ILE A 279 7.14 35.40 19.17
C ILE A 279 6.23 36.01 18.11
N HIS A 280 6.84 36.62 17.09
CA HIS A 280 6.09 37.25 16.01
C HIS A 280 5.76 36.25 14.90
N ILE A 281 4.48 35.99 14.71
CA ILE A 281 3.97 35.09 13.68
C ILE A 281 3.48 35.91 12.49
N LYS A 282 4.08 35.68 11.32
CA LYS A 282 3.74 36.38 10.08
C LYS A 282 2.23 36.26 9.79
N GLY A 283 1.54 37.39 9.72
CA GLY A 283 0.09 37.46 9.44
C GLY A 283 -0.82 37.27 10.67
N LYS A 284 -0.26 37.05 11.87
CA LYS A 284 -1.00 36.90 13.13
C LYS A 284 -0.59 37.93 14.19
N GLY A 285 0.66 38.38 14.16
CA GLY A 285 1.20 39.30 15.16
C GLY A 285 1.93 38.57 16.29
N PRO A 286 2.12 39.21 17.46
CA PRO A 286 2.72 38.56 18.62
C PRO A 286 1.82 37.43 19.14
N MET A 287 2.43 36.31 19.49
CA MET A 287 1.77 35.14 20.05
C MET A 287 2.59 34.57 21.20
N ARG A 288 1.94 34.31 22.33
CA ARG A 288 2.55 33.62 23.46
C ARG A 288 2.83 32.16 23.13
N VAL A 289 4.02 31.71 23.49
CA VAL A 289 4.50 30.35 23.24
C VAL A 289 5.10 29.73 24.49
N PHE A 290 5.02 28.40 24.53
CA PHE A 290 5.45 27.61 25.67
C PHE A 290 6.39 26.49 25.18
N LEU A 291 7.25 26.02 26.08
CA LEU A 291 8.08 24.85 25.88
C LEU A 291 7.50 23.69 26.68
N LEU A 292 7.19 22.58 26.01
CA LEU A 292 6.80 21.34 26.65
C LEU A 292 8.06 20.62 27.15
N LYS A 293 8.18 20.44 28.47
CA LYS A 293 9.37 19.87 29.12
C LYS A 293 9.23 18.40 29.50
N GLY A 294 8.01 17.90 29.68
CA GLY A 294 7.76 16.53 30.08
C GLY A 294 6.41 16.33 30.74
N ARG A 295 6.27 15.20 31.44
CA ARG A 295 5.16 14.95 32.36
C ARG A 295 5.60 15.24 33.80
N LEU A 296 4.67 15.69 34.63
CA LEU A 296 4.82 15.64 36.08
C LEU A 296 5.05 14.18 36.45
N GLN A 297 6.21 13.88 37.02
CA GLN A 297 6.52 12.56 37.56
C GLN A 297 5.48 12.28 38.64
N GLN A 298 4.59 11.31 38.40
CA GLN A 298 3.91 10.66 39.51
C GLN A 298 4.99 9.80 40.17
N ASP A 299 5.57 10.30 41.25
CA ASP A 299 6.51 9.54 42.06
C ASP A 299 5.91 8.16 42.35
N ALA A 300 6.74 7.15 42.13
CA ALA A 300 6.47 5.76 42.44
C ALA A 300 6.19 5.59 43.95
N ALA A 301 4.95 5.86 44.37
CA ALA A 301 4.42 5.50 45.67
C ALA A 301 3.70 4.15 45.56
N THR A 302 4.40 3.10 45.12
CA THR A 302 3.94 1.71 45.29
C THR A 302 5.13 0.74 45.25
N SER A 303 6.00 0.84 46.25
CA SER A 303 6.90 -0.26 46.65
C SER A 303 7.34 -0.04 48.10
N GLY A 304 6.37 -0.26 49.00
CA GLY A 304 6.60 -0.58 50.41
C GLY A 304 6.12 -2.01 50.66
#